data_AF-A0A7Y8M9U1-F1
#
_entry.id   AF-A0A7Y8M9U1-F1
#
_cell.length_a   1.000
_cell.length_b   1.000
_cell.length_c   1.000
_cell.angle_alpha   90.00
_cell.angle_beta   90.00
_cell.angle_gamma   90.00
#
_symmetry.space_group_name_H-M   'P 1'
#
loop_
_entity.id
_entity.type
_entity.pdbx_description
1 polymer ?
#
loop_
_entity_poly.entity_id
_entity_poly.type
_entity_poly.pdbx_seq_one_letter_code
_entity_poly.pdbx_strand_id
1 'polypeptide(L)' 'MALSIAPPGEAPRTQVLGADLAQGQAPQGVVPAGAWQSAVSTGAWTLVGCTVAPGFTFAGFELAPPGFAP' A
#
# COMPACT_ATOMS: atom_id res chain seq x y z
N MET A 1 6.29 -7.84 3.32
CA MET A 1 5.82 -7.22 2.06
C MET A 1 6.18 -5.75 2.08
N ALA A 2 6.67 -5.19 0.98
CA ALA A 2 6.86 -3.74 0.85
C ALA A 2 5.59 -3.12 0.29
N LEU A 3 5.06 -2.10 0.96
CA LEU A 3 3.90 -1.30 0.56
C LEU A 3 4.39 0.12 0.25
N SER A 4 4.29 0.51 -1.02
CA SER A 4 4.62 1.85 -1.50
C SER A 4 3.35 2.68 -1.61
N ILE A 5 3.39 3.91 -1.08
CA ILE A 5 2.26 4.82 -0.97
C ILE A 5 2.71 6.19 -1.47
N ALA A 6 1.99 6.77 -2.43
CA ALA A 6 2.20 8.13 -2.91
C ALA A 6 0.95 8.98 -2.63
N PRO A 7 0.95 9.74 -1.52
CA PRO A 7 -0.14 10.67 -1.22
C PRO A 7 -0.12 11.88 -2.18
N PRO A 8 -1.28 12.49 -2.47
CA PRO A 8 -1.32 13.70 -3.29
C PRO A 8 -0.49 14.84 -2.68
N GLY A 9 0.46 15.38 -3.44
CA GLY A 9 1.29 16.52 -3.00
C GLY A 9 2.42 16.16 -2.02
N GLU A 10 2.65 14.88 -1.75
CA GLU A 10 3.73 14.39 -0.89
C GLU A 10 4.66 13.44 -1.65
N ALA A 11 5.91 13.34 -1.20
CA ALA A 11 6.84 12.37 -1.75
C ALA A 11 6.36 10.93 -1.47
N PRO A 12 6.51 10.00 -2.43
CA PRO A 12 6.21 8.59 -2.19
C PRO A 12 7.04 8.02 -1.04
N ARG A 13 6.42 7.15 -0.25
CA ARG A 13 7.06 6.44 0.87
C ARG A 13 6.83 4.95 0.75
N THR A 14 7.79 4.16 1.25
CA THR A 14 7.64 2.70 1.33
C THR A 14 7.72 2.26 2.79
N GLN A 15 6.78 1.40 3.18
CA GLN A 15 6.72 0.78 4.49
C GLN A 15 6.84 -0.75 4.34
N VAL A 16 7.58 -1.41 5.24
CA VAL A 16 7.64 -2.87 5.27
C VAL A 16 6.56 -3.39 6.21
N LEU A 17 5.60 -4.11 5.64
CA LEU A 17 4.60 -4.86 6.41
C LEU A 17 5.14 -6.22 6.82
N GLY A 18 5.15 -6.47 8.13
CA GLY A 18 5.65 -7.69 8.75
C GLY A 18 5.64 -7.62 10.28
N ALA A 19 6.06 -8.71 10.92
CA ALA A 19 5.98 -8.87 12.38
C ALA A 19 7.26 -8.47 13.13
N ASP A 20 8.37 -8.18 12.42
CA ASP A 20 9.64 -7.82 13.05
C ASP A 20 9.68 -6.33 13.42
N LEU A 21 9.06 -6.01 14.54
CA LEU A 21 8.99 -4.63 15.06
C LEU A 21 10.37 -4.07 15.41
N ALA A 22 11.30 -4.93 15.85
CA ALA A 22 12.66 -4.51 16.21
C ALA A 22 13.44 -4.02 14.98
N GLN A 23 13.08 -4.51 13.79
CA GLN A 23 13.61 -4.04 12.51
C GLN A 23 12.75 -2.97 11.84
N GLY A 24 11.82 -2.33 12.57
CA GLY A 24 11.01 -1.23 12.06
C GLY A 24 9.90 -1.66 11.09
N GLN A 25 9.58 -2.96 11.03
CA GLN A 25 8.39 -3.43 10.32
C GLN A 25 7.14 -3.08 11.13
N ALA A 26 6.00 -2.97 10.45
CA ALA A 26 4.71 -2.85 11.13
C ALA A 26 3.72 -3.85 10.55
N PRO A 27 2.93 -4.56 11.39
CA PRO A 27 1.99 -5.57 10.91
C PRO A 27 0.78 -4.95 10.19
N GLN A 28 0.59 -3.64 10.32
CA GLN A 28 -0.51 -2.88 9.72
C GLN A 28 0.03 -1.60 9.07
N GLY A 29 -0.59 -1.21 7.96
CA GLY A 29 -0.35 0.07 7.28
C GLY A 29 -1.67 0.73 6.88
N VAL A 30 -1.67 2.06 6.83
CA VAL A 30 -2.81 2.85 6.37
C VAL A 30 -2.42 3.58 5.09
N VAL A 31 -3.23 3.38 4.05
CA VAL A 31 -3.16 4.12 2.79
C VAL A 31 -4.22 5.23 2.85
N PRO A 32 -3.81 6.52 2.81
CA PRO A 32 -4.77 7.63 2.80
C PRO A 32 -5.69 7.59 1.57
N ALA A 33 -6.89 8.17 1.70
CA ALA A 33 -7.78 8.34 0.56
C ALA A 33 -7.09 9.18 -0.54
N GLY A 34 -7.27 8.78 -1.80
CA GLY A 34 -6.67 9.45 -2.96
C GLY A 34 -5.17 9.18 -3.16
N ALA A 35 -4.52 8.40 -2.31
CA ALA A 35 -3.12 8.00 -2.52
C ALA A 35 -3.02 6.84 -3.52
N TRP A 36 -2.03 6.91 -4.41
CA TRP A 36 -1.62 5.74 -5.18
C TRP A 36 -0.93 4.74 -4.26
N GLN A 37 -1.16 3.45 -4.49
CA GLN A 37 -0.49 2.38 -3.75
C GLN A 37 -0.06 1.24 -4.66
N SER A 38 1.06 0.61 -4.31
CA SER A 38 1.49 -0.67 -4.88
C SER A 38 2.16 -1.51 -3.80
N ALA A 39 2.15 -2.83 -3.96
CA ALA A 39 2.76 -3.73 -2.99
C ALA A 39 3.47 -4.89 -3.66
N VAL A 40 4.59 -5.32 -3.07
CA VAL A 40 5.36 -6.47 -3.52
C VAL A 40 5.74 -7.35 -2.34
N SER A 41 5.55 -8.66 -2.49
CA SER A 41 6.03 -9.61 -1.49
C SER A 41 7.56 -9.54 -1.40
N THR A 42 8.09 -9.55 -0.17
CA THR A 42 9.53 -9.52 0.11
C THR A 42 10.07 -10.93 0.39
N GLY A 43 9.29 -11.95 0.08
CA GLY A 43 9.61 -13.38 0.24
C GLY A 43 8.86 -14.18 -0.82
N ALA A 44 8.63 -15.47 -0.56
CA ALA A 44 7.92 -16.33 -1.53
C ALA A 44 6.46 -15.90 -1.74
N TRP A 45 5.78 -15.47 -0.67
CA TRP A 45 4.40 -14.99 -0.70
C TRP A 45 4.12 -14.09 0.51
N THR A 46 3.01 -13.34 0.44
CA THR A 46 2.48 -12.59 1.59
C THR A 46 0.96 -12.60 1.50
N LEU A 47 0.30 -13.01 2.60
CA LEU A 47 -1.14 -12.92 2.76
C LEU A 47 -1.47 -11.71 3.63
N VAL A 48 -2.44 -10.91 3.21
CA VAL A 48 -2.90 -9.73 3.94
C VAL A 48 -4.42 -9.63 3.92
N GLY A 49 -4.98 -8.94 4.91
CA GLY A 49 -6.33 -8.43 4.85
C GLY A 49 -6.31 -6.94 4.51
N CYS A 50 -7.24 -6.51 3.65
CA CYS A 50 -7.45 -5.11 3.33
C CYS A 50 -8.88 -4.72 3.72
N THR A 51 -9.00 -3.73 4.60
CA THR A 51 -10.29 -3.14 4.98
C THR A 51 -10.33 -1.72 4.43
N VAL A 52 -11.45 -1.36 3.79
CA VAL A 52 -11.62 -0.06 3.12
C VAL A 52 -12.83 0.64 3.71
N ALA A 53 -12.69 1.93 3.99
CA ALA A 53 -13.76 2.80 4.46
C ALA A 53 -13.73 4.12 3.67
N PRO A 54 -14.87 4.60 3.13
CA PRO A 54 -16.16 3.89 2.99
C PRO A 54 -16.05 2.57 2.22
N GLY A 55 -17.10 1.75 2.24
CA GLY A 55 -17.07 0.43 1.60
C GLY A 55 -16.59 0.49 0.15
N PHE A 56 -15.75 -0.47 -0.25
CA PHE A 56 -15.17 -0.52 -1.59
C PHE A 56 -16.25 -0.61 -2.67
N THR A 57 -16.11 0.20 -3.72
CA THR A 57 -16.90 0.11 -4.95
C THR A 57 -15.99 0.32 -6.15
N PHE A 58 -16.29 -0.35 -7.28
CA PHE A 58 -15.51 -0.16 -8.51
C PHE A 58 -15.58 1.28 -9.06
N ALA A 59 -16.65 2.02 -8.76
CA ALA A 59 -16.77 3.42 -9.18
C ALA A 59 -15.70 4.34 -8.54
N GLY A 60 -15.12 3.94 -7.40
CA GLY A 60 -14.02 4.64 -6.74
C GLY A 60 -12.66 3.97 -6.93
N PHE A 61 -12.55 2.96 -7.79
CA PHE A 61 -11.30 2.25 -8.07
C PHE A 61 -10.69 2.72 -9.38
N GLU A 62 -9.40 3.02 -9.34
CA GLU A 62 -8.61 3.39 -10.50
C GLU A 62 -7.33 2.56 -10.55
N LEU A 63 -6.96 2.09 -11.74
CA LEU A 63 -5.69 1.42 -11.99
C LEU A 63 -4.85 2.28 -12.92
N ALA A 64 -3.65 2.62 -12.45
CA ALA A 64 -2.71 3.37 -13.26
C ALA A 64 -2.29 2.59 -14.51
N PRO A 65 -2.00 3.28 -15.63
CA PRO A 65 -1.50 2.63 -16.83
C PRO A 65 -0.11 2.01 -16.59
N PRO A 66 0.28 0.99 -17.37
CA PRO A 66 1.63 0.42 -17.30
C PRO A 66 2.72 1.50 -17.44
N GLY A 67 3.74 1.44 -16.58
CA GLY A 67 4.86 2.39 -16.59
C GLY A 67 4.59 3.72 -15.88
N PHE A 68 3.40 3.91 -15.31
CA PHE A 68 3.12 5.04 -14.43
C PHE A 68 3.98 5.03 -13.16
N ALA A 69 4.50 6.19 -12.78
CA ALA A 69 5.17 6.45 -11.52
C ALA A 69 4.53 7.70 -10.88
N PRO A 70 3.86 7.57 -9.72
CA PRO A 70 3.24 8.68 -9.02
C PRO A 70 4.25 9.61 -8.33
#